data_AF-A0A949HXA3-F1
#
_entry.id   AF-A0A949HXA3-F1
#
_cell.length_a   1.000
_cell.length_b   1.000
_cell.length_c   1.000
_cell.angle_alpha   90.00
_cell.angle_beta   90.00
_cell.angle_gamma   90.00
#
_symmetry.space_group_name_H-M   'P 1'
#
loop_
_entity.id
_entity.type
_entity.pdbx_description
1 polymer ?
#
loop_
_entity_poly.entity_id
_entity_poly.type
_entity_poly.pdbx_seq_one_letter_code
_entity_poly.pdbx_strand_id
1 'polypeptide(L)'
;MTRDKQLRGIKLKEVFQKQRLGQALNVKEFAALAGLSYSTARGWFRAKGFPAFNGKVFWQDFVIWRRRQTGIEPSAGASLAAENPPSSLKHPDSQLPPKAQKLLSEA
;
A
#
# COMPACT_ATOMS: atom_id res chain seq x y z
N MET A 1 7.40 -12.38 18.37
CA MET A 1 6.59 -12.45 17.12
C MET A 1 5.27 -13.15 17.45
N THR A 2 4.25 -12.38 17.87
CA THR A 2 2.98 -12.93 18.35
C THR A 2 2.21 -13.57 17.19
N ARG A 3 2.06 -14.90 17.21
CA ARG A 3 1.19 -15.63 16.27
C ARG A 3 -0.26 -15.21 16.53
N ASP A 4 -0.73 -14.21 15.80
CA ASP A 4 -2.08 -13.67 15.94
C ASP A 4 -3.13 -14.78 15.75
N LYS A 5 -3.86 -15.10 16.82
CA LYS A 5 -4.85 -16.20 16.83
C LYS A 5 -5.96 -15.97 15.79
N GLN A 6 -6.25 -14.71 15.47
CA GLN A 6 -7.32 -14.35 14.52
C GLN A 6 -6.97 -14.65 13.06
N LEU A 7 -5.68 -14.82 12.77
CA LEU A 7 -5.17 -15.13 11.43
C LEU A 7 -4.88 -16.63 11.24
N ARG A 8 -5.11 -17.45 12.27
CA ARG A 8 -4.97 -18.90 12.16
C ARG A 8 -5.99 -19.43 11.15
N GLY A 9 -5.50 -20.28 10.23
CA GLY A 9 -6.32 -20.88 9.17
C GLY A 9 -6.45 -20.03 7.90
N ILE A 10 -5.89 -18.81 7.86
CA ILE A 10 -5.79 -18.06 6.61
C ILE A 10 -4.76 -18.75 5.70
N LYS A 11 -5.22 -19.23 4.55
CA LYS A 11 -4.35 -19.82 3.53
C LYS A 11 -3.71 -18.70 2.70
N LEU A 12 -2.48 -18.34 3.03
CA LEU A 12 -1.79 -17.22 2.40
C LEU A 12 -1.72 -17.34 0.86
N LYS A 13 -1.56 -18.57 0.34
CA LYS A 13 -1.58 -18.85 -1.10
C LYS A 13 -2.89 -18.43 -1.77
N GLU A 14 -4.03 -18.70 -1.15
CA GLU A 14 -5.35 -18.30 -1.68
C GLU A 14 -5.50 -16.77 -1.64
N VAL A 15 -5.05 -16.13 -0.55
CA VAL A 15 -5.08 -14.67 -0.42
C VAL A 15 -4.23 -13.98 -1.50
N PHE A 16 -3.04 -14.51 -1.79
CA PHE A 16 -2.20 -14.02 -2.89
C PHE A 16 -2.87 -14.18 -4.26
N GLN A 17 -3.58 -15.29 -4.50
CA GLN A 17 -4.34 -15.45 -5.75
C GLN A 17 -5.46 -14.42 -5.86
N LYS A 18 -6.22 -14.20 -4.79
CA LYS A 18 -7.28 -13.16 -4.75
C LYS A 18 -6.73 -11.77 -5.03
N GLN A 19 -5.60 -11.43 -4.40
CA GLN A 19 -4.89 -10.18 -4.65
C GLN A 19 -4.50 -10.03 -6.13
N ARG A 20 -3.91 -11.08 -6.71
CA ARG A 20 -3.47 -11.09 -8.11
C ARG A 20 -4.63 -10.96 -9.09
N LEU A 21 -5.80 -11.52 -8.75
CA LEU A 21 -7.04 -11.38 -9.49
C LEU A 21 -7.74 -10.02 -9.27
N GLY A 22 -7.16 -9.12 -8.47
CA GLY A 22 -7.76 -7.82 -8.18
C GLY A 22 -9.03 -7.90 -7.34
N GLN A 23 -9.26 -8.99 -6.61
CA GLN A 23 -10.44 -9.16 -5.78
C GLN A 23 -10.31 -8.42 -4.45
N ALA A 24 -11.45 -7.98 -3.90
CA ALA A 24 -11.52 -7.36 -2.59
C ALA A 24 -11.18 -8.35 -1.47
N LEU A 25 -10.36 -7.90 -0.53
CA LEU A 25 -9.88 -8.67 0.61
C LEU A 25 -10.63 -8.27 1.88
N ASN A 26 -11.05 -9.26 2.68
CA ASN A 26 -11.59 -9.00 4.00
C ASN A 26 -10.45 -8.64 4.99
N VAL A 27 -10.78 -8.07 6.15
CA VAL A 27 -9.80 -7.58 7.16
C VAL A 27 -8.72 -8.62 7.49
N LYS A 28 -9.09 -9.89 7.67
CA LYS A 28 -8.15 -10.97 8.01
C LYS A 28 -7.22 -11.31 6.86
N GLU A 29 -7.75 -11.38 5.64
CA GLU A 29 -6.97 -11.65 4.44
C GLU A 29 -5.99 -10.51 4.18
N PHE A 30 -6.47 -9.27 4.30
CA PHE A 30 -5.65 -8.07 4.25
C PHE A 30 -4.54 -8.10 5.31
N ALA A 31 -4.87 -8.39 6.59
CA ALA A 31 -3.89 -8.44 7.66
C ALA A 31 -2.79 -9.48 7.39
N ALA A 32 -3.18 -10.68 6.96
CA ALA A 32 -2.25 -11.74 6.61
C ALA A 32 -1.35 -11.36 5.44
N LEU A 33 -1.92 -10.74 4.39
CA LEU A 33 -1.17 -10.32 3.21
C LEU A 33 -0.24 -9.13 3.49
N ALA A 34 -0.68 -8.18 4.31
CA ALA A 34 0.10 -7.00 4.70
C ALA A 34 1.16 -7.31 5.77
N GLY A 35 1.16 -8.52 6.34
CA GLY A 35 2.07 -8.89 7.43
C GLY A 35 1.78 -8.15 8.74
N LEU A 36 0.51 -7.78 8.99
CA LEU A 36 0.07 -7.01 10.16
C LEU A 36 -0.73 -7.89 11.12
N SER A 37 -0.83 -7.46 12.38
CA SER A 37 -1.77 -8.08 13.32
C SER A 37 -3.22 -7.80 12.90
N TYR A 38 -4.15 -8.69 13.26
CA TYR A 38 -5.58 -8.47 12.98
C TYR A 38 -6.09 -7.21 13.68
N SER A 39 -5.60 -6.94 14.89
CA SER A 39 -5.98 -5.74 15.66
C SER A 39 -5.57 -4.45 14.95
N THR A 40 -4.37 -4.41 14.39
CA THR A 40 -3.86 -3.27 13.61
C THR A 40 -4.70 -3.06 12.35
N ALA A 41 -4.92 -4.12 11.57
CA ALA A 41 -5.74 -4.07 10.37
C ALA A 41 -7.17 -3.62 10.68
N ARG A 42 -7.78 -4.15 11.75
CA ARG A 42 -9.12 -3.74 12.19
C ARG A 42 -9.17 -2.27 12.61
N GLY A 43 -8.11 -1.76 13.22
CA GLY A 43 -7.96 -0.34 13.53
C GLY A 43 -7.99 0.52 12.26
N TRP A 44 -7.25 0.12 11.23
CA TRP A 44 -7.21 0.84 9.94
C TRP A 44 -8.56 0.83 9.23
N PHE A 45 -9.27 -0.30 9.20
CA PHE A 45 -10.61 -0.39 8.58
C PHE A 45 -11.67 0.48 9.26
N ARG A 46 -11.39 0.98 10.47
CA ARG A 46 -12.26 1.92 11.19
C ARG A 46 -11.75 3.37 11.11
N ALA A 47 -10.53 3.57 10.63
CA ALA A 47 -9.96 4.90 10.50
C ALA A 47 -10.63 5.66 9.36
N LYS A 48 -10.93 6.94 9.59
CA LYS A 48 -11.42 7.82 8.53
C LYS A 48 -10.35 7.95 7.44
N GLY A 49 -10.77 7.81 6.19
CA GLY A 49 -9.88 7.91 5.02
C GLY A 49 -9.15 6.63 4.62
N PHE A 50 -9.33 5.52 5.35
CA PHE A 50 -8.86 4.22 4.88
C PHE A 50 -9.79 3.70 3.77
N PRO A 51 -9.27 3.11 2.67
CA PRO A 51 -10.06 2.73 1.50
C PRO A 51 -10.83 1.41 1.69
N ALA A 52 -11.53 1.26 2.82
CA ALA A 52 -12.40 0.11 3.04
C ALA A 52 -13.82 0.40 2.56
N PHE A 53 -14.38 -0.52 1.76
CA PHE A 53 -15.77 -0.52 1.32
C PHE A 53 -16.45 -1.80 1.78
N ASN A 54 -17.57 -1.67 2.52
CA ASN A 54 -18.31 -2.80 3.10
C ASN A 54 -17.41 -3.81 3.86
N GLY A 55 -16.44 -3.30 4.63
CA GLY A 55 -15.52 -4.13 5.41
C GLY A 55 -14.48 -4.90 4.58
N LYS A 56 -14.31 -4.56 3.31
CA LYS A 56 -13.30 -5.12 2.41
C LYS A 56 -12.43 -4.01 1.83
N VAL A 57 -11.23 -4.36 1.36
CA VAL A 57 -10.28 -3.42 0.74
C VAL A 57 -9.71 -4.05 -0.53
N PHE A 58 -9.59 -3.26 -1.59
CA PHE A 58 -8.79 -3.67 -2.74
C PHE A 58 -7.32 -3.36 -2.47
N TRP A 59 -6.44 -4.30 -2.83
CA TRP A 59 -5.02 -4.13 -2.55
C TRP A 59 -4.42 -2.89 -3.21
N GLN A 60 -4.87 -2.55 -4.43
CA GLN A 60 -4.39 -1.37 -5.15
C GLN A 60 -4.76 -0.08 -4.43
N ASP A 61 -6.00 0.04 -3.94
CA ASP A 61 -6.42 1.22 -3.18
C ASP A 61 -5.61 1.39 -1.90
N PHE A 62 -5.30 0.28 -1.21
CA PHE A 62 -4.41 0.31 -0.06
C PHE A 62 -3.01 0.81 -0.42
N VAL A 63 -2.42 0.37 -1.54
CA VAL A 63 -1.11 0.83 -1.99
C VAL A 63 -1.12 2.34 -2.28
N ILE A 64 -2.16 2.84 -2.96
CA ILE A 64 -2.34 4.28 -3.24
C ILE A 64 -2.49 5.05 -1.93
N TRP A 65 -3.36 4.59 -1.03
CA TRP A 65 -3.55 5.20 0.28
C TRP A 65 -2.24 5.26 1.07
N ARG A 66 -1.48 4.15 1.13
CA ARG A 66 -0.20 4.07 1.85
C ARG A 66 0.83 5.03 1.27
N ARG A 67 0.90 5.14 -0.05
CA ARG A 67 1.80 6.09 -0.74
C ARG A 67 1.51 7.53 -0.35
N ARG A 68 0.25 7.93 -0.35
CA ARG A 68 -0.21 9.25 0.11
C ARG A 68 0.18 9.51 1.57
N GLN A 69 0.08 8.51 2.45
CA GLN A 69 0.49 8.64 3.85
C GLN A 69 2.00 8.81 4.02
N THR A 70 2.82 8.20 3.15
CA THR A 70 4.28 8.31 3.20
C THR A 70 4.85 9.48 2.41
N GLY A 71 4.02 10.27 1.72
CA GLY A 71 4.47 11.36 0.85
C GLY A 71 5.22 10.88 -0.41
N ILE A 72 5.15 9.59 -0.72
CA ILE A 72 5.80 9.00 -1.90
C ILE A 72 4.75 8.96 -2.99
N GLU A 73 4.45 10.12 -3.56
CA GLU A 73 3.57 10.22 -4.73
C GLU A 73 4.23 9.50 -5.92
N PRO A 74 3.50 8.63 -6.64
CA PRO A 74 3.98 8.17 -7.92
C PRO A 74 4.02 9.39 -8.85
N SER A 75 5.22 9.81 -9.24
CA SER A 75 5.41 10.76 -10.33
C SER A 75 4.86 10.15 -11.63
N ALA A 76 3.54 10.25 -11.83
CA ALA A 76 2.86 10.02 -13.10
C ALA A 76 1.83 11.14 -13.22
N GLY A 77 2.09 12.05 -14.15
CA GLY A 77 1.33 13.29 -14.32
C GLY A 77 -0.16 13.10 -14.68
N ALA A 78 -0.86 14.23 -14.61
CA ALA A 78 -2.29 14.51 -14.87
C ALA A 78 -3.22 14.25 -13.66
N SER A 79 -3.42 15.21 -12.73
CA SER A 79 -4.12 16.51 -12.79
C SER A 79 -5.63 16.41 -12.49
N LEU A 80 -6.06 17.02 -11.37
CA LEU A 80 -6.99 18.17 -11.31
C LEU A 80 -7.56 18.39 -9.89
N ALA A 81 -7.50 19.66 -9.46
CA ALA A 81 -8.29 20.36 -8.44
C ALA A 81 -7.62 20.78 -7.11
N ALA A 82 -7.47 22.11 -7.00
CA ALA A 82 -7.63 22.98 -5.82
C ALA A 82 -6.39 23.40 -4.98
N GLU A 83 -5.67 24.38 -5.54
CA GLU A 83 -5.42 25.72 -4.99
C GLU A 83 -4.89 25.96 -3.54
N ASN A 84 -3.61 26.38 -3.52
CA ASN A 84 -2.90 27.41 -2.72
C ASN A 84 -1.84 27.03 -1.62
N PRO A 85 -0.69 27.78 -1.53
CA PRO A 85 0.62 27.39 -0.95
C PRO A 85 0.97 28.24 0.32
N PRO A 86 2.21 28.41 0.88
CA PRO A 86 3.57 28.10 0.38
C PRO A 86 4.58 27.47 1.38
N SER A 87 5.63 26.84 0.85
CA SER A 87 7.04 27.21 1.10
C SER A 87 8.02 26.08 0.82
N SER A 88 8.96 26.38 -0.09
CA SER A 88 10.39 26.04 -0.05
C SER A 88 10.81 24.57 -0.03
N LEU A 89 11.43 24.16 -1.15
CA LEU A 89 12.70 23.40 -1.31
C LEU A 89 12.74 22.93 -2.79
N LYS A 90 13.43 23.56 -3.75
CA LYS A 90 14.88 23.48 -4.05
C LYS A 90 15.45 22.09 -3.68
N HIS A 91 15.95 21.20 -4.54
CA HIS A 91 16.61 21.30 -5.85
C HIS A 91 16.76 19.85 -6.44
N PRO A 92 17.53 19.58 -7.53
CA PRO A 92 17.15 18.73 -8.67
C PRO A 92 17.84 17.34 -8.72
N ASP A 93 17.67 16.67 -9.86
CA ASP A 93 18.44 15.54 -10.41
C ASP A 93 18.01 14.10 -10.10
N SER A 94 17.44 13.52 -11.15
CA SER A 94 17.19 12.11 -11.40
C SER A 94 18.47 11.27 -11.25
N GLN A 95 18.71 10.73 -10.06
CA GLN A 95 19.70 9.67 -9.88
C GLN A 95 18.99 8.38 -9.48
N LEU A 96 18.83 7.49 -10.47
CA LEU A 96 18.27 6.16 -10.27
C LEU A 96 19.02 5.43 -9.13
N PRO A 97 18.35 4.60 -8.32
CA PRO A 97 19.00 3.86 -7.24
C PRO A 97 20.15 3.00 -7.77
N PRO A 98 21.29 2.89 -7.05
CA PRO A 98 22.50 2.22 -7.52
C PRO A 98 22.29 0.75 -7.90
N LYS A 99 21.25 0.12 -7.35
CA LYS A 99 20.85 -1.25 -7.70
C LYS A 99 20.36 -1.38 -9.14
N ALA A 100 19.72 -0.34 -9.68
CA ALA A 100 19.26 -0.29 -11.06
C ALA A 100 20.43 -0.04 -12.04
N GLN A 101 21.43 0.73 -11.63
CA GLN A 101 22.66 0.90 -12.42
C GLN A 101 23.42 -0.41 -12.57
N LYS A 102 23.51 -1.22 -11.50
CA LYS A 102 24.24 -2.50 -11.53
C LYS A 102 23.67 -3.51 -12.53
N LEU A 103 22.34 -3.51 -12.71
CA LEU A 103 21.65 -4.38 -13.67
C LEU A 103 21.94 -4.01 -15.13
N LEU A 104 22.30 -2.77 -15.44
CA LEU A 104 22.63 -2.34 -16.80
C LEU A 104 24.06 -2.71 -17.20
N SER A 105 24.98 -2.80 -16.23
CA SER A 105 26.39 -3.11 -16.48
C SER A 105 26.67 -4.61 -16.64
N GLU A 106 25.69 -5.47 -16.35
CA GLU A 106 25.82 -6.95 -16.45
C GLU A 106 25.17 -7.53 -17.73
N ALA A 107 24.87 -6.70 -18.75
CA ALA A 107 24.26 -7.12 -20.03
C ALA A 107 25.25 -7.05 -21.21
#